data_AF-A0A914MBP6-F1
#
_entry.id   AF-A0A914MBP6-F1
#
_cell.length_a   1.000
_cell.length_b   1.000
_cell.length_c   1.000
_cell.angle_alpha   90.00
_cell.angle_beta   90.00
_cell.angle_gamma   90.00
#
_symmetry.space_group_name_H-M   'P 1'
#
loop_
_entity.id
_entity.type
_entity.pdbx_description
1 polymer ?
#
loop_
_entity_poly.entity_id
_entity_poly.type
_entity_poly.pdbx_seq_one_letter_code
_entity_poly.pdbx_strand_id
1 'polypeptide(L)'
;MFNMPNLKKMLITGDRRQLKVHLESLPRAVQVGFGLDSVIINLDASDGIGKTALQVGYRSHPHIVQCIEAGFYRPHGERLIAGRNPEERNMLTASQLKLPKAGSPLILIHQVDEAERDAVSMSSYNPGQTWTALRILWRLFNVLPPDSSILCICLYGTQANDIEREVLAEEELNRSVGNYSRRNTRPRSRRNGKEPFWCDPDRVNVSLSRARHGLVLIGNLHILEQKKGLKNFWLRQNKKQLLLAKTTWTSSELKVLNTTRKVNSWMQQVSQCALHHTMLKKDVAINEEFLSSPISLNLS
;
A
#
# COMPACT_ATOMS: atom_id res chain seq x y z
N MET A 1 -6.11 -46.58 -7.44
CA MET A 1 -4.64 -46.44 -7.62
C MET A 1 -4.45 -45.32 -8.63
N PHE A 2 -4.15 -44.09 -8.17
CA PHE A 2 -3.94 -42.97 -9.10
C PHE A 2 -2.56 -43.13 -9.74
N ASN A 3 -2.54 -43.53 -11.01
CA ASN A 3 -1.32 -43.63 -11.80
C ASN A 3 -0.88 -42.19 -12.12
N MET A 4 -0.12 -41.58 -11.20
CA MET A 4 0.52 -40.29 -11.45
C MET A 4 1.37 -40.45 -12.73
N PRO A 5 1.35 -39.47 -13.66
CA PRO A 5 2.19 -39.52 -14.85
C PRO A 5 3.64 -39.78 -14.45
N ASN A 6 4.40 -40.49 -15.30
CA ASN A 6 5.83 -40.82 -15.13
C ASN A 6 6.69 -39.54 -15.01
N LEU A 7 6.60 -38.84 -13.88
CA LEU A 7 7.23 -37.56 -13.62
C LEU A 7 8.71 -37.82 -13.28
N LYS A 8 9.57 -37.73 -14.29
CA LYS A 8 11.00 -38.03 -14.13
C LYS A 8 11.81 -36.89 -13.48
N LYS A 9 11.37 -35.65 -13.66
CA LYS A 9 12.03 -34.43 -13.17
C LYS A 9 10.98 -33.36 -12.88
N MET A 10 11.17 -32.62 -11.79
CA MET A 10 10.28 -31.53 -11.38
C MET A 10 11.11 -30.33 -10.94
N LEU A 11 10.80 -29.15 -11.47
CA LEU A 11 11.34 -27.87 -11.01
C LEU A 11 10.21 -27.07 -10.40
N ILE A 12 10.38 -26.68 -9.13
CA ILE A 12 9.44 -25.80 -8.43
C ILE A 12 10.15 -24.52 -8.07
N THR A 13 9.49 -23.38 -8.34
CA THR A 13 10.02 -22.05 -8.07
C THR A 13 9.05 -21.26 -7.21
N GLY A 14 9.61 -20.39 -6.37
CA GLY A 14 8.88 -19.37 -5.63
C GLY A 14 9.67 -18.91 -4.41
N ASP A 15 9.00 -18.18 -3.53
CA ASP A 15 9.64 -17.49 -2.42
C ASP A 15 8.77 -17.65 -1.16
N ARG A 16 9.35 -18.27 -0.13
CA ARG A 16 8.69 -18.51 1.16
C ARG A 16 8.45 -17.23 1.98
N ARG A 17 9.06 -16.11 1.58
CA ARG A 17 8.90 -14.77 2.17
C ARG A 17 7.88 -13.91 1.41
N GLN A 18 7.14 -14.51 0.48
CA GLN A 18 6.08 -13.86 -0.28
C GLN A 18 4.73 -14.55 -0.03
N LEU A 19 3.68 -14.05 -0.71
CA LEU A 19 2.31 -14.48 -0.48
C LEU A 19 2.16 -16.00 -0.57
N LYS A 20 1.61 -16.56 0.51
CA LYS A 20 1.16 -17.94 0.56
C LYS A 20 -0.17 -18.10 -0.19
N VAL A 21 -0.48 -19.35 -0.54
CA VAL A 21 -1.80 -19.69 -1.11
C VAL A 21 -2.88 -19.27 -0.12
N HIS A 22 -3.91 -18.56 -0.62
CA HIS A 22 -5.04 -18.17 0.20
C HIS A 22 -6.13 -19.24 0.13
N LEU A 23 -6.23 -20.07 1.17
CA LEU A 23 -7.30 -21.06 1.30
C LEU A 23 -8.39 -20.51 2.23
N GLU A 24 -9.32 -19.73 1.67
CA GLU A 24 -10.37 -19.03 2.45
C GLU A 24 -11.28 -19.98 3.24
N SER A 25 -11.50 -21.18 2.71
CA SER A 25 -12.41 -22.18 3.28
C SER A 25 -11.84 -22.94 4.47
N LEU A 26 -10.53 -22.81 4.75
CA LEU A 26 -9.85 -23.65 5.75
C LEU A 26 -9.32 -22.84 6.93
N PRO A 27 -9.52 -23.28 8.18
CA PRO A 27 -8.87 -22.70 9.34
C PRO A 27 -7.35 -22.76 9.22
N ARG A 28 -6.63 -21.76 9.74
CA ARG A 28 -5.15 -21.70 9.66
C ARG A 28 -4.47 -22.90 10.31
N ALA A 29 -5.06 -23.44 11.39
CA ALA A 29 -4.58 -24.65 12.06
C ALA A 29 -4.64 -25.91 11.18
N VAL A 30 -5.52 -25.91 10.16
CA VAL A 30 -5.63 -26.99 9.17
C VAL A 30 -4.71 -26.73 7.98
N GLN A 31 -4.44 -25.46 7.65
CA GLN A 31 -3.52 -25.11 6.58
C GLN A 31 -2.08 -25.49 6.92
N VAL A 32 -1.65 -25.22 8.16
CA VAL A 32 -0.29 -25.46 8.62
C VAL A 32 -0.13 -26.91 9.08
N GLY A 33 0.84 -27.64 8.51
CA GLY A 33 1.25 -28.97 8.98
C GLY A 33 0.47 -30.17 8.43
N PHE A 34 -0.61 -29.95 7.67
CA PHE A 34 -1.35 -31.01 6.96
C PHE A 34 -1.02 -31.08 5.46
N GLY A 35 0.11 -30.51 5.03
CA GLY A 35 0.52 -30.49 3.62
C GLY A 35 -0.29 -29.53 2.74
N LEU A 36 -1.20 -28.74 3.33
CA LEU A 36 -1.96 -27.67 2.66
C LEU A 36 -1.23 -26.31 2.68
N ASP A 37 -0.03 -26.29 3.27
CA ASP A 37 0.97 -25.25 3.05
C ASP A 37 1.41 -25.23 1.58
N SER A 38 2.06 -24.14 1.14
CA SER A 38 2.58 -24.12 -0.23
C SER A 38 3.56 -25.27 -0.43
N VAL A 39 3.53 -25.91 -1.61
CA VAL A 39 4.44 -27.02 -1.96
C VAL A 39 5.89 -26.65 -1.65
N ILE A 40 6.27 -25.38 -1.85
CA ILE A 40 7.60 -24.85 -1.54
C ILE A 40 7.96 -24.98 -0.06
N ILE A 41 7.03 -24.71 0.87
CA ILE A 41 7.29 -24.84 2.31
C ILE A 41 7.55 -26.30 2.66
N ASN A 42 6.75 -27.22 2.11
CA ASN A 42 6.91 -28.66 2.37
C ASN A 42 8.22 -29.20 1.78
N LEU A 43 8.57 -28.80 0.56
CA LEU A 43 9.85 -29.19 -0.06
C LEU A 43 11.04 -28.54 0.63
N ASP A 44 10.89 -27.33 1.17
CA ASP A 44 11.95 -26.67 1.94
C ASP A 44 12.16 -27.34 3.32
N ALA A 45 11.15 -28.02 3.87
CA ALA A 45 11.30 -28.80 5.10
C ALA A 45 11.85 -30.22 4.86
N SER A 46 11.84 -30.71 3.62
CA SER A 46 12.22 -32.08 3.29
C SER A 46 13.73 -32.23 3.09
N ASP A 47 14.28 -33.28 3.70
CA ASP A 47 15.67 -33.69 3.47
C ASP A 47 15.84 -34.30 2.07
N GLY A 48 17.04 -34.17 1.50
CA GLY A 48 17.36 -34.76 0.19
C GLY A 48 16.86 -33.99 -1.03
N ILE A 49 16.16 -32.87 -0.85
CA ILE A 49 15.76 -31.99 -1.96
C ILE A 49 16.84 -30.95 -2.23
N GLY A 50 17.37 -30.94 -3.46
CA GLY A 50 18.31 -29.92 -3.91
C GLY A 50 17.65 -28.54 -3.99
N LYS A 51 18.28 -27.54 -3.37
CA LYS A 51 17.76 -26.17 -3.31
C LYS A 51 18.80 -25.18 -3.83
N THR A 52 18.32 -24.23 -4.64
CA THR A 52 19.15 -23.15 -5.17
C THR A 52 18.45 -21.83 -4.92
N ALA A 53 19.10 -20.92 -4.20
CA ALA A 53 18.57 -19.58 -3.94
C ALA A 53 19.12 -18.56 -4.95
N LEU A 54 18.22 -17.80 -5.58
CA LEU A 54 18.57 -16.67 -6.42
C LEU A 54 18.72 -15.42 -5.53
N GLN A 55 19.96 -14.96 -5.33
CA GLN A 55 20.26 -13.89 -4.38
C GLN A 55 20.32 -12.48 -5.00
N VAL A 56 20.32 -12.37 -6.33
CA VAL A 56 20.52 -11.08 -7.01
C VAL A 56 19.20 -10.59 -7.62
N GLY A 57 18.71 -9.45 -7.13
CA GLY A 57 17.51 -8.78 -7.61
C GLY A 57 17.83 -7.67 -8.61
N TYR A 58 17.26 -7.76 -9.82
CA TYR A 58 17.48 -6.77 -10.91
C TYR A 58 16.33 -5.77 -11.11
N ARG A 59 15.31 -5.83 -10.25
CA ARG A 59 14.10 -5.01 -10.37
C ARG A 59 14.29 -3.59 -9.87
N SER A 60 14.71 -3.44 -8.62
CA SER A 60 14.57 -2.20 -7.86
C SER A 60 15.87 -1.42 -7.72
N HIS A 61 15.78 -0.13 -7.45
CA HIS A 61 16.91 0.71 -7.05
C HIS A 61 17.64 0.08 -5.84
N PRO A 62 18.99 0.10 -5.79
CA PRO A 62 19.77 -0.57 -4.75
C PRO A 62 19.35 -0.22 -3.33
N HIS A 63 19.03 1.06 -3.08
CA HIS A 63 18.55 1.50 -1.77
C HIS A 63 17.23 0.81 -1.36
N ILE A 64 16.30 0.57 -2.28
CA ILE A 64 15.04 -0.15 -2.01
C ILE A 64 15.35 -1.61 -1.69
N VAL A 65 16.23 -2.26 -2.47
CA VAL A 65 16.64 -3.65 -2.26
C VAL A 65 17.26 -3.84 -0.88
N GLN A 66 18.14 -2.93 -0.45
CA GLN A 66 18.76 -2.99 0.87
C GLN A 66 17.74 -2.90 2.02
N CYS A 67 16.65 -2.16 1.83
CA CYS A 67 15.59 -2.07 2.84
C CYS A 67 14.74 -3.32 2.90
N ILE A 68 14.39 -3.87 1.73
CA ILE A 68 13.67 -5.14 1.63
C ILE A 68 14.49 -6.27 2.23
N GLU A 69 15.78 -6.37 1.89
CA GLU A 69 16.68 -7.38 2.44
C GLU A 69 16.78 -7.26 3.96
N ALA A 70 17.00 -6.05 4.48
CA ALA A 70 17.04 -5.81 5.93
C ALA A 70 15.73 -6.18 6.64
N GLY A 71 14.59 -5.92 6.00
CA GLY A 71 13.28 -6.13 6.58
C GLY A 71 12.81 -7.59 6.57
N PHE A 72 13.03 -8.29 5.46
CA PHE A 72 12.30 -9.54 5.16
C PHE A 72 13.17 -10.76 4.84
N TYR A 73 14.46 -10.57 4.55
CA TYR A 73 15.37 -11.69 4.21
C TYR A 73 16.44 -11.90 5.27
N ARG A 74 17.19 -10.83 5.62
CA ARG A 74 18.27 -10.88 6.62
C ARG A 74 17.89 -11.46 7.98
N PRO A 75 16.71 -11.16 8.55
CA PRO A 75 16.29 -11.74 9.83
C PRO A 75 16.20 -13.28 9.81
N HIS A 76 16.21 -13.89 8.63
CA HIS A 76 16.16 -15.33 8.42
C HIS A 76 17.47 -15.92 7.89
N GLY A 77 18.57 -15.16 7.93
CA GLY A 77 19.87 -15.59 7.39
C GLY A 77 19.93 -15.64 5.87
N GLU A 78 18.93 -15.09 5.17
CA GLU A 78 18.88 -15.01 3.71
C GLU A 78 19.48 -13.69 3.21
N ARG A 79 20.00 -13.72 1.99
CA ARG A 79 20.65 -12.55 1.36
C ARG A 79 19.94 -12.17 0.07
N LEU A 80 19.68 -10.88 -0.09
CA LEU A 80 19.19 -10.27 -1.32
C LEU A 80 20.08 -9.08 -1.68
N ILE A 81 20.71 -9.14 -2.86
CA ILE A 81 21.68 -8.17 -3.34
C ILE A 81 21.10 -7.45 -4.56
N ALA A 82 21.34 -6.15 -4.69
CA ALA A 82 20.98 -5.41 -5.89
C ALA A 82 21.92 -5.79 -7.04
N GLY A 83 21.35 -6.22 -8.17
CA GLY A 83 22.11 -6.48 -9.40
C GLY A 83 22.15 -5.30 -10.37
N ARG A 84 21.58 -4.15 -9.98
CA ARG A 84 21.55 -2.91 -10.76
C ARG A 84 22.30 -1.82 -10.02
N ASN A 85 22.83 -0.85 -10.75
CA ASN A 85 23.39 0.35 -10.13
C ASN A 85 22.29 1.41 -9.85
N PRO A 86 22.57 2.42 -9.02
CA PRO A 86 21.62 3.51 -8.76
C PRO A 86 21.16 4.22 -10.04
N GLU A 87 22.08 4.46 -10.98
CA GLU A 87 21.86 5.23 -12.20
C GLU A 87 20.83 4.57 -13.13
N GLU A 88 20.85 3.23 -13.26
CA GLU A 88 19.88 2.44 -14.01
C GLU A 88 18.45 2.47 -13.41
N ARG A 89 18.33 2.93 -12.17
CA ARG A 89 17.07 2.96 -11.40
C ARG A 89 16.78 4.32 -10.79
N ASN A 90 17.39 5.39 -11.32
CA ASN A 90 17.35 6.73 -10.72
C ASN A 90 16.14 7.58 -11.13
N MET A 91 15.17 7.09 -11.92
CA MET A 91 14.07 7.92 -12.46
C MET A 91 13.39 8.82 -11.42
N LEU A 92 13.11 8.32 -10.21
CA LEU A 92 12.56 9.18 -9.14
C LEU A 92 13.60 10.18 -8.60
N THR A 93 14.83 9.72 -8.36
CA THR A 93 15.93 10.53 -7.79
C THR A 93 16.54 11.56 -8.75
N ALA A 94 16.40 11.35 -10.05
CA ALA A 94 16.83 12.25 -11.12
C ALA A 94 15.71 13.17 -11.60
N SER A 95 14.47 12.97 -11.13
CA SER A 95 13.35 13.85 -11.44
C SER A 95 13.50 15.21 -10.78
N GLN A 96 12.68 16.17 -11.21
CA GLN A 96 12.60 17.50 -10.58
C GLN A 96 11.87 17.48 -9.22
N LEU A 97 11.41 16.31 -8.76
CA LEU A 97 10.75 16.18 -7.47
C LEU A 97 11.74 16.45 -6.33
N LYS A 98 11.42 17.41 -5.46
CA LYS A 98 12.18 17.65 -4.23
C LYS A 98 11.99 16.48 -3.28
N LEU A 99 12.99 15.59 -3.23
CA LEU A 99 12.98 14.43 -2.35
C LEU A 99 13.38 14.80 -0.91
N PRO A 100 12.88 14.07 0.10
CA PRO A 100 13.23 14.33 1.50
C PRO A 100 14.73 14.16 1.77
N LYS A 101 15.38 13.31 0.98
CA LYS A 101 16.83 13.09 1.00
C LYS A 101 17.33 12.89 -0.41
N ALA A 102 18.36 13.65 -0.76
CA ALA A 102 19.05 13.52 -2.04
C ALA A 102 19.53 12.08 -2.28
N GLY A 103 19.31 11.58 -3.50
CA GLY A 103 19.71 10.23 -3.91
C GLY A 103 18.90 9.08 -3.26
N SER A 104 17.85 9.37 -2.48
CA SER A 104 16.99 8.33 -1.90
C SER A 104 15.70 8.15 -2.71
N PRO A 105 15.42 6.95 -3.26
CA PRO A 105 14.19 6.70 -4.03
C PRO A 105 12.97 6.43 -3.12
N LEU A 106 13.03 6.83 -1.85
CA LEU A 106 12.03 6.49 -0.84
C LEU A 106 11.40 7.78 -0.29
N ILE A 107 10.08 7.83 -0.33
CA ILE A 107 9.29 8.90 0.26
C ILE A 107 8.37 8.26 1.30
N LEU A 108 8.58 8.60 2.57
CA LEU A 108 7.75 8.11 3.67
C LEU A 108 6.88 9.26 4.16
N ILE A 109 5.57 9.09 4.05
CA ILE A 109 4.59 10.09 4.45
C ILE A 109 3.86 9.56 5.68
N HIS A 110 4.19 10.17 6.82
CA HIS A 110 3.50 9.88 8.08
C HIS A 110 2.15 10.57 8.11
N GLN A 111 1.10 9.78 8.34
CA GLN A 111 -0.27 10.30 8.40
C GLN A 111 -1.08 9.58 9.47
N VAL A 112 -1.79 10.37 10.28
CA VAL A 112 -2.48 9.91 11.51
C VAL A 112 -3.99 10.02 11.45
N ASP A 113 -4.57 10.46 10.33
CA ASP A 113 -6.03 10.55 10.18
C ASP A 113 -6.70 9.22 10.52
N GLU A 114 -7.90 9.29 11.10
CA GLU A 114 -8.65 8.11 11.46
C GLU A 114 -9.16 7.37 10.22
N ALA A 115 -9.23 6.05 10.30
CA ALA A 115 -9.85 5.25 9.27
C ALA A 115 -11.35 5.19 9.50
N GLU A 116 -12.12 5.54 8.47
CA GLU A 116 -13.56 5.38 8.45
C GLU A 116 -13.93 3.96 7.99
N ARG A 117 -15.14 3.50 8.32
CA ARG A 117 -15.71 2.27 7.78
C ARG A 117 -16.79 2.61 6.77
N ASP A 118 -16.72 1.95 5.62
CA ASP A 118 -17.78 1.98 4.64
C ASP A 118 -18.97 1.14 5.14
N ALA A 119 -20.14 1.77 5.18
CA ALA A 119 -21.36 1.19 5.77
C ALA A 119 -21.85 -0.05 5.02
N VAL A 120 -21.50 -0.21 3.74
CA VAL A 120 -22.00 -1.28 2.87
C VAL A 120 -21.01 -2.44 2.77
N SER A 121 -19.74 -2.14 2.50
CA SER A 121 -18.70 -3.16 2.25
C SER A 121 -18.00 -3.67 3.51
N MET A 122 -18.24 -3.05 4.67
CA MET A 122 -17.49 -3.28 5.93
C MET A 122 -15.96 -3.10 5.77
N SER A 123 -15.52 -2.50 4.65
CA SER A 123 -14.13 -2.17 4.40
C SER A 123 -13.78 -0.87 5.11
N SER A 124 -12.53 -0.75 5.53
CA SER A 124 -12.02 0.51 6.06
C SER A 124 -11.47 1.36 4.92
N TYR A 125 -11.55 2.67 5.03
CA TYR A 125 -10.87 3.60 4.13
C TYR A 125 -10.40 4.81 4.93
N ASN A 126 -9.45 5.57 4.42
CA ASN A 126 -8.94 6.75 5.09
C ASN A 126 -8.95 7.92 4.09
N PRO A 127 -9.91 8.85 4.20
CA PRO A 127 -10.05 9.97 3.27
C PRO A 127 -8.79 10.81 3.17
N GLY A 128 -8.12 11.08 4.30
CA GLY A 128 -6.86 11.82 4.32
C GLY A 128 -5.78 11.11 3.49
N GLN A 129 -5.67 9.77 3.60
CA GLN A 129 -4.63 9.01 2.88
C GLN A 129 -4.94 8.96 1.39
N THR A 130 -6.22 8.84 1.04
CA THR A 130 -6.70 8.96 -0.34
C THR A 130 -6.29 10.31 -0.93
N TRP A 131 -6.55 11.40 -0.23
CA TRP A 131 -6.20 12.75 -0.69
C TRP A 131 -4.70 12.95 -0.84
N THR A 132 -3.91 12.51 0.15
CA THR A 132 -2.44 12.52 0.06
C THR A 132 -1.94 11.71 -1.14
N ALA A 133 -2.52 10.52 -1.37
CA ALA A 133 -2.15 9.66 -2.50
C ALA A 133 -2.42 10.37 -3.83
N LEU A 134 -3.61 10.96 -4.03
CA LEU A 134 -3.94 11.70 -5.24
C LEU A 134 -2.99 12.87 -5.48
N ARG A 135 -2.68 13.67 -4.46
CA ARG A 135 -1.72 14.77 -4.59
C ARG A 135 -0.33 14.31 -5.02
N ILE A 136 0.14 13.19 -4.48
CA ILE A 136 1.42 12.63 -4.87
C ILE A 136 1.35 12.09 -6.29
N LEU A 137 0.30 11.37 -6.65
CA LEU A 137 0.10 10.87 -8.02
C LEU A 137 0.17 12.02 -9.03
N TRP A 138 -0.58 13.11 -8.80
CA TRP A 138 -0.54 14.28 -9.68
C TRP A 138 0.83 14.93 -9.78
N ARG A 139 1.59 15.00 -8.69
CA ARG A 139 2.98 15.47 -8.76
C ARG A 139 3.86 14.54 -9.58
N LEU A 140 3.73 13.23 -9.37
CA LEU A 140 4.51 12.24 -10.10
C LEU A 140 4.19 12.27 -11.59
N PHE A 141 2.93 12.37 -11.99
CA PHE A 141 2.55 12.52 -13.40
C PHE A 141 3.15 13.76 -14.07
N ASN A 142 3.34 14.84 -13.31
CA ASN A 142 3.90 16.10 -13.84
C ASN A 142 5.44 16.13 -13.90
N VAL A 143 6.13 15.30 -13.12
CA VAL A 143 7.60 15.34 -13.01
C VAL A 143 8.30 14.12 -13.60
N LEU A 144 7.57 13.02 -13.79
CA LEU A 144 8.10 11.79 -14.38
C LEU A 144 7.87 11.79 -15.91
N PRO A 145 8.72 11.08 -16.67
CA PRO A 145 8.52 10.88 -18.10
C PRO A 145 7.12 10.30 -18.42
N PRO A 146 6.45 10.68 -19.52
CA PRO A 146 5.09 10.23 -19.86
C PRO A 146 4.91 8.71 -20.00
N ASP A 147 5.99 8.01 -20.39
CA ASP A 147 6.05 6.54 -20.51
C ASP A 147 6.24 5.82 -19.17
N SER A 148 6.38 6.57 -18.07
CA SER A 148 6.49 6.02 -16.72
C SER A 148 5.20 5.32 -16.30
N SER A 149 5.35 4.23 -15.55
CA SER A 149 4.22 3.52 -14.94
C SER A 149 4.20 3.76 -13.44
N ILE A 150 3.02 4.11 -12.92
CA ILE A 150 2.80 4.29 -11.49
C ILE A 150 1.83 3.21 -11.01
N LEU A 151 2.27 2.41 -10.04
CA LEU A 151 1.48 1.36 -9.41
C LEU A 151 1.03 1.82 -8.02
N CYS A 152 -0.28 1.95 -7.82
CA CYS A 152 -0.85 2.18 -6.50
C CYS A 152 -1.28 0.85 -5.86
N ILE A 153 -0.74 0.56 -4.67
CA ILE A 153 -1.10 -0.62 -3.87
C ILE A 153 -1.80 -0.12 -2.61
N CYS A 154 -3.05 -0.53 -2.46
CA CYS A 154 -3.89 -0.18 -1.33
C CYS A 154 -4.25 -1.43 -0.52
N LEU A 155 -4.34 -1.26 0.79
CA LEU A 155 -4.63 -2.36 1.72
C LEU A 155 -6.12 -2.70 1.76
N TYR A 156 -6.96 -1.69 1.51
CA TYR A 156 -8.41 -1.81 1.53
C TYR A 156 -8.99 -1.62 0.15
N GLY A 157 -10.03 -2.41 -0.15
CA GLY A 157 -10.69 -2.41 -1.45
C GLY A 157 -11.39 -1.09 -1.75
N THR A 158 -12.06 -0.50 -0.74
CA THR A 158 -12.78 0.77 -0.88
C THR A 158 -11.83 1.92 -1.14
N GLN A 159 -10.78 2.07 -0.34
CA GLN A 159 -9.74 3.09 -0.58
C GLN A 159 -9.15 3.03 -1.98
N ALA A 160 -8.94 1.81 -2.49
CA ALA A 160 -8.43 1.62 -3.83
C ALA A 160 -9.44 1.95 -4.94
N ASN A 161 -10.73 1.70 -4.70
CA ASN A 161 -11.80 2.12 -5.62
C ASN A 161 -11.90 3.66 -5.65
N ASP A 162 -11.80 4.31 -4.49
CA ASP A 162 -11.88 5.77 -4.41
C ASP A 162 -10.74 6.41 -5.18
N ILE A 163 -9.48 5.99 -4.95
CA ILE A 163 -8.34 6.54 -5.70
C ILE A 163 -8.51 6.31 -7.21
N GLU A 164 -8.94 5.13 -7.63
CA GLU A 164 -9.15 4.83 -9.06
C GLU A 164 -10.25 5.69 -9.67
N ARG A 165 -11.40 5.87 -9.00
CA ARG A 165 -12.49 6.72 -9.47
C ARG A 165 -12.02 8.15 -9.68
N GLU A 166 -11.28 8.70 -8.72
CA GLU A 166 -10.78 10.08 -8.82
C GLU A 166 -9.71 10.23 -9.92
N VAL A 167 -8.86 9.23 -10.14
CA VAL A 167 -7.87 9.26 -11.23
C VAL A 167 -8.55 9.17 -12.60
N LEU A 168 -9.54 8.29 -12.77
CA LEU A 168 -10.26 8.12 -14.04
C LEU A 168 -11.08 9.36 -14.41
N ALA A 169 -11.74 9.98 -13.44
CA ALA A 169 -12.48 11.23 -13.66
C ALA A 169 -11.58 12.35 -14.21
N GLU A 170 -10.32 12.39 -13.75
CA GLU A 170 -9.32 13.36 -14.22
C GLU A 170 -8.67 12.97 -15.56
N GLU A 171 -8.50 11.67 -15.84
CA GLU A 171 -8.08 11.18 -17.16
C GLU A 171 -9.04 11.62 -18.27
N GLU A 172 -10.34 11.46 -18.01
CA GLU A 172 -11.40 11.87 -18.93
C GLU A 172 -11.39 13.38 -19.17
N LEU A 173 -11.06 14.17 -18.14
CA LEU A 173 -10.97 15.63 -18.22
C LEU A 173 -9.68 16.13 -18.90
N ASN A 174 -8.55 15.45 -18.72
CA ASN A 174 -7.22 15.97 -19.09
C ASN A 174 -6.49 15.21 -20.21
N ARG A 175 -7.00 14.07 -20.73
CA ARG A 175 -6.46 13.27 -21.85
C ARG A 175 -4.95 12.92 -21.82
N SER A 176 -4.20 13.20 -20.75
CA SER A 176 -2.73 13.06 -20.70
C SER A 176 -2.18 12.45 -19.42
N VAL A 177 -2.99 11.75 -18.63
CA VAL A 177 -2.49 11.10 -17.42
C VAL A 177 -1.78 9.81 -17.84
N GLY A 178 -0.55 9.61 -17.38
CA GLY A 178 0.31 8.49 -17.78
C GLY A 178 -0.21 7.11 -17.37
N ASN A 179 0.56 6.05 -17.67
CA ASN A 179 0.14 4.66 -17.43
C ASN A 179 -0.09 4.34 -15.93
N TYR A 180 -1.33 4.51 -15.46
CA TYR A 180 -1.78 4.12 -14.11
C TYR A 180 -2.19 2.64 -14.08
N SER A 181 -1.72 1.91 -13.06
CA SER A 181 -2.16 0.53 -12.82
C SER A 181 -2.52 0.33 -11.35
N ARG A 182 -3.70 -0.26 -11.12
CA ARG A 182 -4.21 -0.59 -9.79
C ARG A 182 -3.89 -2.04 -9.43
N ARG A 183 -3.47 -2.28 -8.19
CA ARG A 183 -3.43 -3.64 -7.63
C ARG A 183 -3.91 -3.67 -6.18
N ASN A 184 -5.06 -4.30 -5.97
CA ASN A 184 -5.55 -4.62 -4.63
C ASN A 184 -4.88 -5.88 -4.10
N THR A 185 -4.46 -5.85 -2.84
CA THR A 185 -3.97 -7.03 -2.12
C THR A 185 -5.01 -7.50 -1.09
N ARG A 186 -6.27 -7.67 -1.52
CA ARG A 186 -7.35 -8.15 -0.64
C ARG A 186 -6.97 -9.47 0.03
N PRO A 187 -7.17 -9.65 1.34
CA PRO A 187 -7.75 -10.88 1.86
C PRO A 187 -9.26 -10.81 1.62
N ARG A 188 -9.84 -11.73 0.85
CA ARG A 188 -11.27 -11.65 0.48
C ARG A 188 -12.21 -12.18 1.58
N SER A 189 -11.70 -12.56 2.76
CA SER A 189 -12.56 -12.86 3.92
C SER A 189 -12.09 -12.20 5.23
N ARG A 190 -12.89 -11.26 5.73
CA ARG A 190 -12.99 -10.94 7.16
C ARG A 190 -14.19 -11.72 7.70
N ARG A 191 -13.99 -12.99 8.04
CA ARG A 191 -14.77 -13.63 9.10
C ARG A 191 -13.84 -13.80 10.29
N ASN A 192 -14.20 -13.13 11.38
CA ASN A 192 -13.69 -13.24 12.75
C ASN A 192 -12.19 -12.93 12.96
N GLY A 193 -11.90 -11.74 13.52
CA GLY A 193 -10.70 -11.51 14.34
C GLY A 193 -9.32 -11.55 13.67
N LYS A 194 -9.22 -11.64 12.34
CA LYS A 194 -7.90 -11.68 11.68
C LYS A 194 -7.22 -10.30 11.66
N GLU A 195 -5.94 -10.33 12.03
CA GLU A 195 -5.02 -9.20 12.06
C GLU A 195 -5.02 -8.40 10.73
N PRO A 196 -4.83 -7.07 10.78
CA PRO A 196 -4.81 -6.24 9.58
C PRO A 196 -3.66 -6.60 8.62
N PHE A 197 -3.77 -6.20 7.35
CA PHE A 197 -2.81 -6.53 6.28
C PHE A 197 -1.35 -6.33 6.67
N TRP A 198 -1.03 -5.23 7.35
CA TRP A 198 0.33 -4.88 7.76
C TRP A 198 0.92 -5.78 8.85
N CYS A 199 0.11 -6.66 9.44
CA CYS A 199 0.58 -7.70 10.35
C CYS A 199 1.17 -8.91 9.62
N ASP A 200 0.87 -9.10 8.34
CA ASP A 200 1.42 -10.18 7.52
C ASP A 200 2.72 -9.70 6.83
N PRO A 201 3.92 -10.14 7.30
CA PRO A 201 5.18 -9.67 6.76
C PRO A 201 5.38 -10.06 5.29
N ASP A 202 4.80 -11.18 4.83
CA ASP A 202 4.96 -11.66 3.45
C ASP A 202 4.17 -10.76 2.48
N ARG A 203 2.98 -10.33 2.89
CA ARG A 203 2.15 -9.33 2.18
C ARG A 203 2.85 -7.98 2.05
N VAL A 204 3.46 -7.54 3.13
CA VAL A 204 4.19 -6.28 3.17
C VAL A 204 5.44 -6.36 2.29
N ASN A 205 6.23 -7.44 2.38
CA ASN A 205 7.39 -7.67 1.52
C ASN A 205 7.00 -7.60 0.03
N VAL A 206 5.93 -8.33 -0.34
CA VAL A 206 5.42 -8.34 -1.71
C VAL A 206 5.03 -6.95 -2.20
N SER A 207 4.48 -6.10 -1.33
CA SER A 207 4.05 -4.75 -1.71
C SER A 207 5.25 -3.81 -1.90
N LEU A 208 6.18 -3.81 -0.95
CA LEU A 208 7.37 -2.95 -0.98
C LEU A 208 8.33 -3.33 -2.12
N SER A 209 8.37 -4.61 -2.52
CA SER A 209 9.23 -5.13 -3.59
C SER A 209 8.72 -4.92 -5.02
N ARG A 210 7.58 -4.24 -5.21
CA ARG A 210 7.07 -3.90 -6.56
C ARG A 210 7.75 -2.68 -7.16
N ALA A 211 8.24 -1.77 -6.33
CA ALA A 211 8.87 -0.53 -6.78
C ALA A 211 10.15 -0.80 -7.58
N ARG A 212 10.26 -0.19 -8.76
CA ARG A 212 11.47 -0.24 -9.61
C ARG A 212 12.39 0.95 -9.34
N HIS A 213 11.91 2.15 -9.58
CA HIS A 213 12.70 3.38 -9.53
C HIS A 213 12.45 4.22 -8.27
N GLY A 214 11.30 4.03 -7.62
CA GLY A 214 10.86 4.85 -6.51
C GLY A 214 9.73 4.19 -5.74
N LEU A 215 9.65 4.44 -4.44
CA LEU A 215 8.58 3.96 -3.57
C LEU A 215 8.10 5.10 -2.69
N VAL A 216 6.79 5.34 -2.74
CA VAL A 216 6.09 6.21 -1.79
C VAL A 216 5.27 5.34 -0.86
N LEU A 217 5.47 5.49 0.44
CA LEU A 217 4.68 4.82 1.48
C LEU A 217 3.89 5.86 2.25
N ILE A 218 2.56 5.72 2.27
CA ILE A 218 1.64 6.59 3.00
C ILE A 218 1.01 5.76 4.12
N GLY A 219 1.04 6.27 5.34
CA GLY A 219 0.31 5.67 6.45
C GLY A 219 0.80 6.10 7.82
N ASN A 220 0.19 5.53 8.86
CA ASN A 220 0.60 5.77 10.23
C ASN A 220 1.88 4.99 10.54
N LEU A 221 3.03 5.63 10.28
CA LEU A 221 4.35 5.01 10.50
C LEU A 221 4.58 4.53 11.94
N HIS A 222 3.94 5.14 12.95
CA HIS A 222 4.06 4.66 14.34
C HIS A 222 3.38 3.30 14.55
N ILE A 223 2.20 3.10 13.97
CA ILE A 223 1.51 1.80 14.01
C ILE A 223 2.34 0.75 13.26
N LEU A 224 2.87 1.14 12.10
CA LEU A 224 3.66 0.24 11.30
C LEU A 224 4.96 -0.14 12.07
N GLU A 225 5.65 0.80 12.75
CA GLU A 225 6.90 0.65 13.53
C GLU A 225 6.89 -0.47 14.57
N GLN A 226 5.71 -0.88 15.01
CA GLN A 226 5.54 -1.97 15.96
C GLN A 226 5.88 -3.35 15.38
N LYS A 227 5.92 -3.50 14.05
CA LYS A 227 6.19 -4.79 13.40
C LYS A 227 7.67 -4.95 13.04
N LYS A 228 8.32 -6.00 13.54
CA LYS A 228 9.78 -6.25 13.40
C LYS A 228 10.31 -6.11 11.97
N GLY A 229 9.64 -6.72 10.99
CA GLY A 229 10.12 -6.69 9.60
C GLY A 229 10.14 -5.27 9.04
N LEU A 230 9.06 -4.53 9.24
CA LEU A 230 9.04 -3.14 8.83
C LEU A 230 9.96 -2.26 9.72
N LYS A 231 10.08 -2.53 11.02
CA LYS A 231 11.06 -1.87 11.91
C LYS A 231 12.46 -1.95 11.33
N ASN A 232 12.87 -3.12 10.85
CA ASN A 232 14.18 -3.30 10.24
C ASN A 232 14.27 -2.61 8.87
N PHE A 233 13.20 -2.64 8.07
CA PHE A 233 13.09 -1.86 6.84
C PHE A 233 13.30 -0.36 7.11
N TRP A 234 12.68 0.18 8.17
CA TRP A 234 12.81 1.58 8.57
C TRP A 234 14.10 1.92 9.26
N LEU A 235 14.68 1.06 10.10
CA LEU A 235 15.98 1.32 10.71
C LEU A 235 17.08 1.42 9.65
N ARG A 236 16.90 0.72 8.52
CA ARG A 236 17.77 0.90 7.36
C ARG A 236 17.56 2.26 6.69
N GLN A 237 16.39 2.87 6.83
CA GLN A 237 16.17 4.27 6.51
C GLN A 237 16.70 5.17 7.63
N ASN A 238 17.61 6.07 7.28
CA ASN A 238 18.05 7.08 8.24
C ASN A 238 16.83 7.94 8.64
N LYS A 239 16.47 8.00 9.94
CA LYS A 239 15.21 8.60 10.46
C LYS A 239 14.92 10.04 10.00
N LYS A 240 15.94 10.75 9.50
CA LYS A 240 15.85 12.11 8.92
C LYS A 240 15.05 12.20 7.60
N GLN A 241 14.53 11.09 7.07
CA GLN A 241 13.82 11.01 5.77
C GLN A 241 12.29 11.08 5.87
N LEU A 242 11.75 11.29 7.07
CA LEU A 242 10.30 11.38 7.27
C LEU A 242 9.80 12.72 6.73
N LEU A 243 8.90 12.68 5.74
CA LEU A 243 7.98 13.80 5.56
C LEU A 243 6.84 13.59 6.53
N LEU A 244 6.82 14.43 7.57
CA LEU A 244 5.61 14.66 8.33
C LEU A 244 4.65 15.40 7.41
N ALA A 245 3.66 14.70 6.85
CA ALA A 245 2.49 15.41 6.36
C ALA A 245 1.75 15.91 7.61
N LYS A 246 2.00 17.17 7.98
CA LYS A 246 1.07 17.87 8.86
C LYS A 246 -0.28 17.85 8.15
N THR A 247 -1.32 17.39 8.85
CA THR A 247 -2.71 17.31 8.38
C THR A 247 -3.28 18.68 7.97
N THR A 248 -2.56 19.76 8.29
CA THR A 248 -2.75 21.11 7.76
C THR A 248 -1.42 21.65 7.21
N TRP A 249 -1.27 21.69 5.89
CA TRP A 249 -0.22 22.47 5.24
C TRP A 249 -0.67 23.93 5.24
N THR A 250 0.19 24.85 5.67
CA THR A 250 -0.13 26.27 5.75
C THR A 250 -0.26 26.89 4.36
N SER A 251 -1.04 27.98 4.22
CA SER A 251 -1.20 28.72 2.96
C SER A 251 0.13 29.22 2.36
N SER A 252 1.16 29.40 3.17
CA SER A 252 2.54 29.72 2.76
C SER A 252 3.27 28.54 2.13
N GLU A 253 3.06 27.31 2.61
CA GLU A 253 3.61 26.09 1.99
C GLU A 253 2.86 25.77 0.69
N LEU A 254 1.57 26.12 0.61
CA LEU A 254 0.78 26.10 -0.63
C LEU A 254 1.29 27.11 -1.68
N LYS A 255 1.87 28.25 -1.27
CA LYS A 255 2.42 29.25 -2.22
C LYS A 255 3.70 28.79 -2.92
N VAL A 256 4.55 28.00 -2.26
CA VAL A 256 5.73 27.36 -2.89
C VAL A 256 5.31 26.23 -3.87
N LEU A 257 4.04 25.82 -3.84
CA LEU A 257 3.46 24.71 -4.60
C LEU A 257 2.48 25.15 -5.70
N ASN A 258 2.18 26.44 -5.85
CA ASN A 258 1.11 26.99 -6.70
C ASN A 258 1.61 27.80 -7.91
N THR A 259 2.63 27.33 -8.63
CA THR A 259 3.08 27.98 -9.88
C THR A 259 2.30 27.57 -11.12
N THR A 260 1.25 26.74 -11.03
CA THR A 260 0.42 26.35 -12.19
C THR A 260 -1.03 26.80 -12.01
N ARG A 261 -1.44 27.83 -12.77
CA ARG A 261 -2.74 28.53 -12.69
C ARG A 261 -4.00 27.64 -12.75
N LYS A 262 -3.93 26.39 -13.21
CA LYS A 262 -5.10 25.50 -13.37
C LYS A 262 -5.56 24.78 -12.08
N VAL A 263 -4.71 24.66 -11.07
CA VAL A 263 -5.05 23.93 -9.81
C VAL A 263 -6.03 24.73 -8.93
N ASN A 264 -6.11 26.05 -9.11
CA ASN A 264 -6.90 26.94 -8.24
C ASN A 264 -8.43 26.80 -8.41
N SER A 265 -8.92 26.52 -9.62
CA SER A 265 -10.35 26.28 -9.86
C SER A 265 -10.84 25.01 -9.15
N TRP A 266 -9.99 23.98 -9.16
CA TRP A 266 -10.27 22.67 -8.59
C TRP A 266 -10.17 22.67 -7.06
N MET A 267 -9.17 23.35 -6.47
CA MET A 267 -9.10 23.47 -5.01
C MET A 267 -10.31 24.18 -4.40
N GLN A 268 -10.94 25.11 -5.14
CA GLN A 268 -12.17 25.76 -4.69
C GLN A 268 -13.39 24.85 -4.77
N GLN A 269 -13.55 24.09 -5.86
CA GLN A 269 -14.67 23.15 -6.01
C GLN A 269 -14.58 21.95 -5.04
N VAL A 270 -13.39 21.41 -4.82
CA VAL A 270 -13.21 20.26 -3.90
C VAL A 270 -13.34 20.69 -2.42
N SER A 271 -12.86 21.89 -2.05
CA SER A 271 -13.14 22.44 -0.71
C SER A 271 -14.62 22.66 -0.48
N GLN A 272 -15.37 23.09 -1.51
CA GLN A 272 -16.84 23.21 -1.42
C GLN A 272 -17.50 21.85 -1.22
N CYS A 273 -17.06 20.79 -1.92
CA CYS A 273 -17.58 19.43 -1.71
C CYS A 273 -17.27 18.88 -0.31
N ALA A 274 -16.08 19.14 0.24
CA ALA A 274 -15.71 18.71 1.59
C ALA A 274 -16.52 19.46 2.68
N LEU A 275 -16.75 20.76 2.49
CA LEU A 275 -17.63 21.55 3.37
C LEU A 275 -19.08 21.08 3.31
N HIS A 276 -19.58 20.74 2.12
CA HIS A 276 -20.95 20.22 1.93
C HIS A 276 -21.15 18.86 2.61
N HIS A 277 -20.15 17.98 2.54
CA HIS A 277 -20.18 16.69 3.25
C HIS A 277 -20.14 16.83 4.78
N THR A 278 -19.50 17.89 5.29
CA THR A 278 -19.43 18.19 6.72
C THR A 278 -20.73 18.85 7.22
N MET A 279 -21.40 19.65 6.38
CA MET A 279 -22.72 20.22 6.68
C MET A 279 -23.82 19.17 6.67
N LEU A 280 -23.86 18.27 5.68
CA LEU A 280 -24.81 17.16 5.65
C LEU A 280 -24.71 16.23 6.87
N LYS A 281 -23.50 16.02 7.42
CA LYS A 281 -23.31 15.26 8.67
C LYS A 281 -23.83 16.00 9.91
N LYS A 282 -23.82 17.34 9.93
CA LYS A 282 -24.43 18.12 11.01
C LYS A 282 -25.96 18.12 10.93
N ASP A 283 -26.52 18.21 9.72
CA ASP A 283 -27.98 18.21 9.54
C ASP A 283 -28.61 16.83 9.80
N VAL A 284 -27.87 15.73 9.60
CA VAL A 284 -28.30 14.38 10.00
C VAL A 284 -28.20 14.20 11.52
N ALA A 285 -27.17 14.74 12.18
CA ALA A 285 -27.04 14.66 13.65
C ALA A 285 -28.09 15.50 14.39
N ILE A 286 -28.56 16.62 13.82
CA ILE A 286 -29.62 17.45 14.42
C ILE A 286 -31.00 16.78 14.31
N ASN A 287 -31.22 15.90 13.32
CA ASN A 287 -32.49 15.19 13.16
C ASN A 287 -32.63 13.93 14.05
N GLU A 288 -31.54 13.40 14.60
CA GLU A 288 -31.61 12.23 15.52
C GLU A 288 -31.93 12.61 16.97
N GLU A 289 -31.81 13.88 17.37
CA GLU A 289 -32.20 14.35 18.71
C GLU A 289 -33.73 14.53 18.89
N PHE A 290 -34.51 14.50 17.80
CA PHE A 290 -35.97 14.75 17.85
C PHE A 290 -36.86 13.50 17.93
N LEU A 291 -36.29 12.28 17.97
CA LEU A 291 -37.07 11.03 17.95
C LEU A 291 -37.05 10.21 19.26
N SER A 292 -36.66 10.81 20.38
CA SER A 292 -36.72 10.15 21.71
C SER A 292 -37.89 10.64 22.57
N SER A 293 -39.12 10.46 22.10
CA SER A 293 -40.33 10.53 22.95
C SER A 293 -40.93 9.14 23.11
N PRO A 294 -41.11 8.60 24.32
CA PRO A 294 -41.67 7.26 24.50
C PRO A 294 -43.19 7.28 24.27
N ILE A 295 -43.66 6.47 23.32
CA ILE A 295 -45.07 6.17 23.12
C ILE A 295 -45.51 5.21 24.23
N SER A 296 -46.34 5.71 25.15
CA SER A 296 -47.06 4.89 26.14
C SER A 296 -48.22 4.16 25.47
N LEU A 297 -48.13 2.83 25.39
CA LEU A 297 -49.23 1.94 25.04
C LEU A 297 -50.15 1.76 26.26
N ASN A 298 -51.34 2.35 26.22
CA ASN A 298 -52.44 1.98 27.13
C ASN A 298 -53.20 0.81 26.52
N LEU A 299 -53.14 -0.33 27.20
CA LEU A 299 -54.06 -1.46 27.03
C LEU A 299 -55.21 -1.29 28.02
N SER A 300 -56.41 -1.08 27.49
CA SER A 300 -57.71 -1.33 28.13
C SER A 300 -58.73 -1.58 27.03
#